data_AF-A0A1H5MS33-F1
#
_entry.id   AF-A0A1H5MS33-F1
#
_cell.length_a   1.000
_cell.length_b   1.000
_cell.length_c   1.000
_cell.angle_alpha   90.00
_cell.angle_beta   90.00
_cell.angle_gamma   90.00
#
_symmetry.space_group_name_H-M   'P 1'
#
loop_
_entity.id
_entity.type
_entity.pdbx_description
1 polymer ?
#
loop_
_entity_poly.entity_id
_entity_poly.type
_entity_poly.pdbx_seq_one_letter_code
_entity_poly.pdbx_strand_id
1 'polypeptide(L)'
;MDDAIRRSVERQFPELTGGYHLPRFARVVAVADAPVGAGICDDFRPRYAVDIEVMGPDGEPDTTLPILAGVPLPLPTGGEEMGIYAFPEEGTQVVVGFAYGLPHKPYIQTILPHGLSMPSVPKGDQVWQHSEACQQRVDADGNWLRQTDGKIRDKAIEREVEAMGNTERFQSHTRTVDDHSTESVGGIKTIEALGALKLLSGGSASLAAVDDLHQATGRDLNLVVGQKYNATVGGDMEERIQGLRRSVAEVSQRLVAPKTWLGSEGVNVLQVLCDLLDLVQRMNVQLAEHVHGPTPVPSNSGAFTSSGVEVEKMAAKLKQVTL
;
A
#
# COMPACT_ATOMS: atom_id res chain seq x y z
N MET A 1 49.36 -33.59 -61.17
CA MET A 1 47.92 -33.82 -61.42
C MET A 1 47.11 -33.08 -60.35
N ASP A 2 47.49 -33.23 -59.09
CA ASP A 2 46.84 -32.62 -57.93
C ASP A 2 46.80 -31.09 -57.95
N ASP A 3 47.85 -30.40 -58.42
CA ASP A 3 47.84 -28.93 -58.53
C ASP A 3 46.91 -28.37 -59.64
N ALA A 4 46.62 -29.17 -60.67
CA ALA A 4 45.65 -28.81 -61.70
C ALA A 4 44.22 -29.03 -61.20
N ILE A 5 44.01 -30.08 -60.41
CA ILE A 5 42.75 -30.36 -59.72
C ILE A 5 42.48 -29.26 -58.68
N ARG A 6 43.44 -28.91 -57.82
CA ARG A 6 43.32 -27.84 -56.82
C ARG A 6 42.92 -26.51 -57.45
N ARG A 7 43.63 -26.05 -58.49
CA ARG A 7 43.29 -24.80 -59.19
C ARG A 7 41.93 -24.84 -59.89
N SER A 8 41.54 -25.99 -60.46
CA SER A 8 40.21 -26.14 -61.07
C SER A 8 39.10 -26.05 -60.02
N VAL A 9 39.33 -26.65 -58.85
CA VAL A 9 38.42 -26.62 -57.70
C VAL A 9 38.33 -25.21 -57.13
N GLU A 10 39.44 -24.54 -56.82
CA GLU A 10 39.49 -23.16 -56.32
C GLU A 10 38.82 -22.15 -57.28
N ARG A 11 38.90 -22.40 -58.60
CA ARG A 11 38.21 -21.56 -59.60
C ARG A 11 36.71 -21.80 -59.63
N GLN A 12 36.25 -23.04 -59.42
CA GLN A 12 34.83 -23.38 -59.41
C GLN A 12 34.17 -23.04 -58.06
N PHE A 13 34.96 -23.03 -56.99
CA PHE A 13 34.55 -22.80 -55.61
C PHE A 13 35.47 -21.74 -54.96
N PRO A 14 35.29 -20.45 -55.29
CA PRO A 14 36.14 -19.37 -54.78
C PRO A 14 36.20 -19.28 -53.25
N GLU A 15 35.16 -19.75 -52.56
CA GLU A 15 35.07 -19.86 -51.11
C GLU A 15 36.10 -20.83 -50.50
N LEU A 16 36.62 -21.77 -51.28
CA LEU A 16 37.68 -22.69 -50.85
C LEU A 16 39.04 -21.97 -50.81
N THR A 17 39.28 -21.05 -51.75
CA THR A 17 40.53 -20.27 -51.82
C THR A 17 40.72 -19.40 -50.58
N GLY A 18 39.64 -18.76 -50.11
CA GLY A 18 39.67 -17.89 -48.93
C GLY A 18 39.20 -18.53 -47.63
N GLY A 19 38.88 -19.83 -47.63
CA GLY A 19 38.41 -20.55 -46.44
C GLY A 19 37.02 -20.12 -45.94
N TYR A 20 36.25 -19.34 -46.71
CA TYR A 20 34.95 -18.79 -46.31
C TYR A 20 33.85 -19.83 -46.15
N HIS A 21 34.08 -21.05 -46.66
CA HIS A 21 33.21 -22.21 -46.44
C HIS A 21 33.30 -22.77 -45.01
N LEU A 22 34.33 -22.41 -44.25
CA LEU A 22 34.51 -22.83 -42.87
C LEU A 22 34.14 -21.70 -41.91
N PRO A 23 33.39 -21.98 -40.82
CA PRO A 23 33.23 -21.02 -39.75
C PRO A 23 34.60 -20.71 -39.13
N ARG A 24 34.85 -19.44 -38.83
CA ARG A 24 36.11 -18.98 -38.21
C ARG A 24 35.84 -18.39 -36.84
N PHE A 25 36.78 -18.54 -35.92
CA PHE A 25 36.74 -17.76 -34.68
C PHE A 25 37.07 -16.31 -34.98
N ALA A 26 36.43 -15.43 -34.24
CA ALA A 26 36.64 -14.00 -34.27
C ALA A 26 36.49 -13.43 -32.86
N ARG A 27 36.99 -12.23 -32.64
CA ARG A 27 36.89 -11.50 -31.37
C ARG A 27 36.16 -10.19 -31.59
N VAL A 28 35.22 -9.87 -30.70
CA VAL A 28 34.49 -8.59 -30.72
C VAL A 28 35.47 -7.47 -30.37
N VAL A 29 35.56 -6.44 -31.20
CA VAL A 29 36.39 -5.26 -30.95
C VAL A 29 35.58 -4.01 -30.60
N ALA A 30 34.31 -3.94 -31.02
CA ALA A 30 33.38 -2.88 -30.66
C ALA A 30 31.92 -3.28 -30.91
N VAL A 31 30.98 -2.61 -30.27
CA VAL A 31 29.56 -2.65 -30.64
C VAL A 31 29.31 -1.64 -31.76
N ALA A 32 28.77 -2.10 -32.89
CA ALA A 32 28.55 -1.27 -34.07
C ALA A 32 27.24 -0.48 -33.96
N ASP A 33 27.32 0.86 -34.00
CA ASP A 33 26.18 1.82 -33.98
C ASP A 33 25.00 1.36 -33.09
N ALA A 34 25.27 1.15 -31.79
CA ALA A 34 24.25 0.72 -30.83
C ALA A 34 23.00 1.64 -30.91
N PRO A 35 21.79 1.09 -31.13
CA PRO A 35 20.64 1.89 -31.47
C PRO A 35 20.15 2.72 -30.27
N VAL A 36 19.99 4.03 -30.48
CA VAL A 36 19.41 4.96 -29.47
C VAL A 36 17.88 4.90 -29.46
N GLY A 37 17.27 4.24 -30.45
CA GLY A 37 15.82 4.05 -30.57
C GLY A 37 15.46 2.95 -31.57
N ALA A 38 14.18 2.59 -31.61
CA ALA A 38 13.66 1.55 -32.51
C ALA A 38 13.85 1.94 -33.99
N GLY A 39 14.04 0.93 -34.84
CA GLY A 39 14.16 1.11 -36.28
C GLY A 39 14.52 -0.18 -37.00
N ILE A 40 14.42 -0.14 -38.32
CA ILE A 40 14.73 -1.28 -39.19
C ILE A 40 16.23 -1.60 -39.09
N CYS A 41 16.54 -2.89 -38.97
CA CYS A 41 17.88 -3.45 -39.10
C CYS A 41 18.02 -3.98 -40.53
N ASP A 42 18.93 -3.40 -41.30
CA ASP A 42 19.22 -3.80 -42.69
C ASP A 42 20.73 -3.81 -42.93
N ASP A 43 21.15 -4.24 -44.12
CA ASP A 43 22.58 -4.33 -44.50
C ASP A 43 23.29 -2.97 -44.50
N PHE A 44 22.56 -1.86 -44.65
CA PHE A 44 23.12 -0.51 -44.66
C PHE A 44 23.28 0.05 -43.24
N ARG A 45 22.35 -0.30 -42.34
CA ARG A 45 22.37 0.07 -40.93
C ARG A 45 22.05 -1.12 -40.04
N PRO A 46 23.05 -1.98 -39.78
CA PRO A 46 22.86 -3.11 -38.89
C PRO A 46 22.79 -2.59 -37.44
N ARG A 47 21.61 -2.65 -36.83
CA ARG A 47 21.32 -2.13 -35.47
C ARG A 47 21.64 -3.10 -34.34
N TYR A 48 21.88 -4.36 -34.68
CA TYR A 48 22.27 -5.40 -33.73
C TYR A 48 23.49 -6.13 -34.29
N ALA A 49 24.63 -5.45 -34.23
CA ALA A 49 25.87 -5.90 -34.86
C ALA A 49 27.09 -5.49 -34.05
N VAL A 50 28.21 -6.13 -34.36
CA VAL A 50 29.51 -5.91 -33.73
C VAL A 50 30.58 -5.81 -34.79
N ASP A 51 31.62 -5.06 -34.47
CA ASP A 51 32.86 -5.07 -35.22
C ASP A 51 33.71 -6.24 -34.70
N ILE A 52 34.34 -6.98 -35.61
CA ILE A 52 35.15 -8.15 -35.25
C ILE A 52 36.50 -8.17 -35.96
N GLU A 53 37.49 -8.72 -35.28
CA GLU A 53 38.72 -9.21 -35.92
C GLU A 53 38.66 -10.73 -36.04
N VAL A 54 38.99 -11.26 -37.21
CA VAL A 54 38.96 -12.70 -37.46
C VAL A 54 40.25 -13.32 -36.93
N MET A 55 40.15 -14.43 -36.21
CA MET A 55 41.31 -15.12 -35.63
C MET A 55 41.85 -16.21 -36.58
N GLY A 56 43.14 -16.47 -36.49
CA GLY A 56 43.81 -17.61 -37.06
C GLY A 56 43.61 -18.89 -36.23
N PRO A 57 44.01 -20.06 -36.77
CA PRO A 57 43.95 -21.34 -36.04
C PRO A 57 44.82 -21.40 -34.78
N ASP A 58 45.82 -20.54 -34.68
CA ASP A 58 46.70 -20.34 -33.52
C ASP A 58 46.05 -19.50 -32.41
N GLY A 59 44.88 -18.90 -32.68
CA GLY A 59 44.19 -18.03 -31.74
C GLY A 59 44.70 -16.59 -31.73
N GLU A 60 45.58 -16.22 -32.67
CA GLU A 60 46.02 -14.84 -32.88
C GLU A 60 45.20 -14.15 -33.99
N PRO A 61 45.10 -12.81 -34.02
CA PRO A 61 44.39 -12.11 -35.08
C PRO A 61 44.99 -12.39 -36.47
N ASP A 62 44.13 -12.70 -37.44
CA ASP A 62 44.54 -12.86 -38.82
C ASP A 62 44.80 -11.49 -39.47
N THR A 63 46.08 -11.09 -39.46
CA THR A 63 46.54 -9.80 -40.01
C THR A 63 46.30 -9.63 -41.53
N THR A 64 45.89 -10.69 -42.24
CA THR A 64 45.56 -10.60 -43.67
C THR A 64 44.14 -10.11 -43.91
N LEU A 65 43.26 -10.18 -42.91
CA LEU A 65 41.90 -9.67 -42.97
C LEU A 65 41.77 -8.36 -42.20
N PRO A 66 41.05 -7.36 -42.76
CA PRO A 66 40.70 -6.17 -42.01
C PRO A 66 39.68 -6.50 -40.92
N ILE A 67 39.50 -5.56 -39.98
CA ILE A 67 38.34 -5.57 -39.08
C ILE A 67 37.07 -5.57 -39.94
N LEU A 68 36.18 -6.52 -39.66
CA LEU A 68 34.87 -6.58 -40.30
C LEU A 68 33.91 -5.75 -39.45
N ALA A 69 33.46 -4.63 -40.01
CA ALA A 69 32.56 -3.72 -39.32
C ALA A 69 31.09 -4.12 -39.51
N GLY A 70 30.26 -3.90 -38.48
CA GLY A 70 28.82 -4.06 -38.56
C GLY A 70 28.35 -5.49 -38.85
N VAL A 71 29.07 -6.50 -38.37
CA VAL A 71 28.69 -7.91 -38.58
C VAL A 71 27.46 -8.24 -37.71
N PRO A 72 26.33 -8.66 -38.31
CA PRO A 72 25.09 -8.90 -37.56
C PRO A 72 25.21 -10.01 -36.50
N LEU A 73 24.67 -9.76 -35.31
CA LEU A 73 24.56 -10.72 -34.22
C LEU A 73 23.33 -11.64 -34.41
N PRO A 74 23.40 -12.91 -33.96
CA PRO A 74 22.25 -13.79 -34.00
C PRO A 74 21.24 -13.38 -32.91
N LEU A 75 19.95 -13.50 -33.21
CA LEU A 75 18.88 -13.40 -32.21
C LEU A 75 18.65 -14.80 -31.60
N PRO A 76 18.86 -15.01 -30.28
CA PRO A 76 18.59 -16.30 -29.64
C PRO A 76 17.10 -16.68 -29.71
N THR A 77 16.24 -15.67 -29.62
CA THR A 77 14.78 -15.70 -29.82
C THR A 77 14.42 -14.37 -30.47
N GLY A 78 13.58 -14.34 -31.53
CA GLY A 78 13.39 -13.09 -32.27
C GLY A 78 12.13 -13.00 -33.14
N GLY A 79 11.89 -11.78 -33.62
CA GLY A 79 10.81 -11.32 -34.49
C GLY A 79 10.66 -9.80 -34.36
N GLU A 80 9.70 -9.20 -35.06
CA GLU A 80 9.46 -7.75 -34.95
C GLU A 80 9.08 -7.40 -33.49
N GLU A 81 9.88 -6.52 -32.86
CA GLU A 81 9.72 -6.07 -31.47
C GLU A 81 9.71 -7.19 -30.40
N MET A 82 10.32 -8.34 -30.69
CA MET A 82 10.37 -9.49 -29.77
C MET A 82 11.81 -10.00 -29.58
N GLY A 83 12.13 -10.49 -28.39
CA GLY A 83 13.38 -11.21 -28.11
C GLY A 83 14.13 -10.76 -26.84
N ILE A 84 15.28 -11.38 -26.61
CA ILE A 84 16.23 -11.02 -25.56
C ILE A 84 17.46 -10.44 -26.26
N TYR A 85 17.76 -9.18 -25.97
CA TYR A 85 18.84 -8.43 -26.61
C TYR A 85 19.94 -8.14 -25.59
N ALA A 86 21.16 -8.59 -25.89
CA ALA A 86 22.34 -8.32 -25.09
C ALA A 86 23.56 -8.30 -26.00
N PHE A 87 24.28 -7.17 -26.02
CA PHE A 87 25.53 -7.08 -26.76
C PHE A 87 26.63 -7.85 -26.00
N PRO A 88 27.45 -8.65 -26.70
CA PRO A 88 28.66 -9.18 -26.11
C PRO A 88 29.65 -8.04 -25.83
N GLU A 89 30.41 -8.16 -24.74
CA GLU A 89 31.47 -7.20 -24.40
C GLU A 89 32.63 -7.30 -25.39
N GLU A 90 33.39 -6.21 -25.54
CA GLU A 90 34.66 -6.23 -26.26
C GLU A 90 35.59 -7.32 -25.69
N GLY A 91 36.25 -8.05 -26.59
CA GLY A 91 37.05 -9.21 -26.25
C GLY A 91 36.30 -10.55 -26.27
N THR A 92 34.96 -10.55 -26.34
CA THR A 92 34.17 -11.78 -26.42
C THR A 92 34.48 -12.57 -27.68
N GLN A 93 34.70 -13.89 -27.54
CA GLN A 93 34.93 -14.77 -28.67
C GLN A 93 33.62 -15.17 -29.35
N VAL A 94 33.59 -15.07 -30.67
CA VAL A 94 32.44 -15.38 -31.51
C VAL A 94 32.84 -16.27 -32.68
N VAL A 95 31.86 -16.95 -33.29
CA VAL A 95 32.02 -17.70 -34.53
C VAL A 95 31.44 -16.87 -35.65
N VAL A 96 32.26 -16.48 -36.63
CA VAL A 96 31.82 -15.80 -37.85
C VAL A 96 31.64 -16.82 -38.98
N GLY A 97 30.50 -16.74 -39.65
CA GLY A 97 30.21 -17.44 -40.90
C GLY A 97 30.05 -16.45 -42.05
N PHE A 98 30.12 -16.96 -43.28
CA PHE A 98 29.94 -16.17 -44.50
C PHE A 98 28.79 -16.77 -45.29
N ALA A 99 27.68 -16.04 -45.42
CA ALA A 99 26.49 -16.56 -46.08
C ALA A 99 26.82 -16.94 -47.53
N TYR A 100 26.49 -18.18 -47.92
CA TYR A 100 26.83 -18.75 -49.24
C TYR A 100 28.35 -18.77 -49.55
N GLY A 101 29.22 -18.71 -48.54
CA GLY A 101 30.67 -18.59 -48.73
C GLY A 101 31.12 -17.23 -49.28
N LEU A 102 30.25 -16.20 -49.24
CA LEU A 102 30.54 -14.89 -49.78
C LEU A 102 31.24 -13.98 -48.75
N PRO A 103 32.43 -13.45 -49.03
CA PRO A 103 33.20 -12.63 -48.07
C PRO A 103 32.48 -11.36 -47.61
N HIS A 104 31.59 -10.81 -48.45
CA HIS A 104 30.83 -9.59 -48.20
C HIS A 104 29.52 -9.81 -47.44
N LYS A 105 29.22 -11.06 -47.03
CA LYS A 105 28.04 -11.39 -46.22
C LYS A 105 28.43 -12.12 -44.92
N PRO A 106 29.28 -11.50 -44.07
CA PRO A 106 29.60 -12.08 -42.78
C PRO A 106 28.38 -12.02 -41.85
N TYR A 107 28.25 -12.98 -40.96
CA TYR A 107 27.30 -12.95 -39.86
C TYR A 107 27.89 -13.69 -38.66
N ILE A 108 27.51 -13.29 -37.45
CA ILE A 108 27.85 -14.03 -36.25
C ILE A 108 26.93 -15.23 -36.14
N GLN A 109 27.50 -16.42 -36.13
CA GLN A 109 26.77 -17.67 -36.00
C GLN A 109 26.47 -17.98 -34.52
N THR A 110 27.42 -17.73 -33.62
CA THR A 110 27.30 -18.06 -32.20
C THR A 110 28.31 -17.27 -31.37
N ILE A 111 27.92 -16.92 -30.14
CA ILE A 111 28.81 -16.37 -29.11
C ILE A 111 29.33 -17.52 -28.26
N LEU A 112 30.65 -17.55 -27.99
CA LEU A 112 31.28 -18.61 -27.22
C LEU A 112 31.63 -18.10 -25.80
N PRO A 113 31.46 -18.93 -24.75
CA PRO A 113 31.75 -18.54 -23.38
C PRO A 113 33.25 -18.56 -23.03
N HIS A 114 34.13 -18.87 -23.99
CA HIS A 114 35.56 -18.99 -23.74
C HIS A 114 36.15 -17.66 -23.28
N GLY A 115 36.86 -17.67 -22.15
CA GLY A 115 37.45 -16.47 -21.56
C GLY A 115 36.48 -15.61 -20.72
N LEU A 116 35.19 -15.96 -20.65
CA LEU A 116 34.20 -15.24 -19.86
C LEU A 116 34.03 -15.85 -18.46
N SER A 117 33.73 -14.99 -17.48
CA SER A 117 33.25 -15.44 -16.17
C SER A 117 31.77 -15.79 -16.25
N MET A 118 31.42 -17.04 -15.93
CA MET A 118 30.05 -17.53 -16.04
C MET A 118 29.28 -17.38 -14.72
N PRO A 119 27.94 -17.16 -14.77
CA PRO A 119 27.09 -17.33 -13.60
C PRO A 119 27.25 -18.69 -12.93
N SER A 120 26.98 -18.74 -11.62
CA SER A 120 26.62 -20.00 -10.97
C SER A 120 25.24 -20.47 -11.45
N VAL A 121 25.22 -21.59 -12.18
CA VAL A 121 23.98 -22.22 -12.68
C VAL A 121 24.01 -23.71 -12.33
N PRO A 122 23.51 -24.10 -11.15
CA PRO A 122 23.30 -25.51 -10.79
C PRO A 122 22.45 -26.24 -11.83
N LYS A 123 22.56 -27.58 -11.84
CA LYS A 123 21.77 -28.40 -12.76
C LYS A 123 20.27 -28.22 -12.48
N GLY A 124 19.53 -27.80 -13.50
CA GLY A 124 18.08 -27.58 -13.43
C GLY A 124 17.70 -26.11 -13.27
N ASP A 125 18.63 -25.28 -12.77
CA ASP A 125 18.42 -23.84 -12.67
C ASP A 125 18.45 -23.18 -14.05
N GLN A 126 17.71 -22.07 -14.15
CA GLN A 126 17.80 -21.12 -15.25
C GLN A 126 18.06 -19.73 -14.68
N VAL A 127 19.00 -18.99 -15.28
CA VAL A 127 19.32 -17.63 -14.83
C VAL A 127 19.36 -16.68 -16.02
N TRP A 128 18.70 -15.53 -15.85
CA TRP A 128 18.92 -14.33 -16.65
C TRP A 128 19.53 -13.27 -15.74
N GLN A 129 20.76 -12.84 -16.02
CA GLN A 129 21.47 -11.93 -15.13
C GLN A 129 22.30 -10.89 -15.85
N HIS A 130 22.53 -9.78 -15.16
CA HIS A 130 23.60 -8.83 -15.42
C HIS A 130 24.78 -9.06 -14.47
N SER A 131 24.49 -9.36 -13.20
CA SER A 131 25.48 -9.69 -12.16
C SER A 131 24.84 -10.62 -11.12
N GLU A 132 25.63 -11.16 -10.19
CA GLU A 132 25.07 -11.97 -9.08
C GLU A 132 24.03 -11.19 -8.25
N ALA A 133 24.22 -9.87 -8.11
CA ALA A 133 23.29 -8.99 -7.39
C ALA A 133 22.05 -8.58 -8.20
N CYS A 134 22.03 -8.80 -9.52
CA CYS A 134 20.96 -8.39 -10.43
C CYS A 134 20.59 -9.53 -11.40
N GLN A 135 19.58 -10.31 -11.02
CA GLN A 135 19.19 -11.53 -11.71
C GLN A 135 17.69 -11.85 -11.59
N GLN A 136 17.20 -12.60 -12.56
CA GLN A 136 15.99 -13.40 -12.46
C GLN A 136 16.39 -14.87 -12.58
N ARG A 137 15.92 -15.69 -11.64
CA ARG A 137 16.29 -17.10 -11.56
C ARG A 137 15.07 -17.96 -11.31
N VAL A 138 15.08 -19.12 -11.96
CA VAL A 138 14.23 -20.26 -11.64
C VAL A 138 15.12 -21.37 -11.14
N ASP A 139 14.87 -21.89 -9.94
CA ASP A 139 15.58 -23.08 -9.45
C ASP A 139 14.97 -24.37 -10.01
N ALA A 140 15.63 -25.50 -9.74
CA ALA A 140 15.16 -26.81 -10.20
C ALA A 140 13.75 -27.21 -9.71
N ASP A 141 13.27 -26.61 -8.62
CA ASP A 141 11.93 -26.84 -8.04
C ASP A 141 10.86 -25.90 -8.63
N GLY A 142 11.27 -24.94 -9.47
CA GLY A 142 10.38 -23.97 -10.11
C GLY A 142 10.15 -22.68 -9.31
N ASN A 143 10.92 -22.44 -8.24
CA ASN A 143 10.82 -21.19 -7.48
C ASN A 143 11.45 -20.05 -8.26
N TRP A 144 10.74 -18.91 -8.32
CA TRP A 144 11.22 -17.70 -8.98
C TRP A 144 11.84 -16.72 -7.99
N LEU A 145 13.02 -16.21 -8.33
CA LEU A 145 13.68 -15.09 -7.66
C LEU A 145 13.81 -13.93 -8.64
N ARG A 146 13.35 -12.74 -8.24
CA ARG A 146 13.67 -11.45 -8.90
C ARG A 146 14.48 -10.60 -7.92
N GLN A 147 15.74 -10.37 -8.25
CA GLN A 147 16.68 -9.67 -7.38
C GLN A 147 17.37 -8.53 -8.12
N THR A 148 17.54 -7.40 -7.44
CA THR A 148 18.39 -6.29 -7.89
C THR A 148 18.90 -5.51 -6.68
N ASP A 149 20.12 -5.01 -6.76
CA ASP A 149 20.70 -3.98 -5.90
C ASP A 149 20.36 -2.54 -6.37
N GLY A 150 19.72 -2.44 -7.54
CA GLY A 150 19.23 -1.20 -8.11
C GLY A 150 17.76 -0.95 -7.80
N LYS A 151 16.99 -0.58 -8.83
CA LYS A 151 15.59 -0.17 -8.70
C LYS A 151 14.68 -0.98 -9.61
N ILE A 152 13.59 -1.47 -9.06
CA ILE A 152 12.47 -2.03 -9.82
C ILE A 152 11.43 -0.93 -10.11
N ARG A 153 10.95 -0.87 -11.35
CA ARG A 153 9.81 -0.05 -11.79
C ARG A 153 8.89 -0.91 -12.64
N ASP A 154 7.70 -1.20 -12.12
CA ASP A 154 6.65 -1.87 -12.89
C ASP A 154 5.66 -0.80 -13.36
N LYS A 155 5.43 -0.72 -14.69
CA LYS A 155 4.47 0.19 -15.32
C LYS A 155 3.49 -0.65 -16.12
N ALA A 156 2.23 -0.58 -15.78
CA ALA A 156 1.17 -1.31 -16.46
C ALA A 156 -0.11 -0.50 -16.44
N ILE A 157 -1.00 -0.78 -17.39
CA ILE A 157 -2.39 -0.30 -17.37
C ILE A 157 -3.16 -1.03 -16.25
N GLU A 158 -2.86 -2.31 -16.06
CA GLU A 158 -3.48 -3.19 -15.07
C GLU A 158 -2.42 -4.10 -14.45
N ARG A 159 -2.54 -4.36 -13.14
CA ARG A 159 -1.67 -5.28 -12.40
C ARG A 159 -2.51 -6.12 -11.45
N GLU A 160 -2.57 -7.41 -11.73
CA GLU A 160 -3.21 -8.40 -10.87
C GLU A 160 -2.16 -9.23 -10.14
N VAL A 161 -2.43 -9.54 -8.87
CA VAL A 161 -1.58 -10.40 -8.05
C VAL A 161 -2.47 -11.34 -7.26
N GLU A 162 -2.37 -12.63 -7.54
CA GLU A 162 -3.09 -13.67 -6.83
C GLU A 162 -2.08 -14.60 -6.13
N ALA A 163 -2.27 -14.80 -4.83
CA ALA A 163 -1.44 -15.70 -4.03
C ALA A 163 -2.25 -16.22 -2.84
N MET A 164 -1.98 -17.46 -2.42
CA MET A 164 -2.55 -18.01 -1.17
C MET A 164 -1.99 -17.30 0.08
N GLY A 165 -0.77 -16.75 -0.02
CA GLY A 165 -0.15 -15.95 1.02
C GLY A 165 0.78 -14.91 0.41
N ASN A 166 0.74 -13.69 0.92
CA ASN A 166 1.63 -12.60 0.54
C ASN A 166 2.26 -12.00 1.80
N THR A 167 3.58 -11.84 1.81
CA THR A 167 4.31 -11.19 2.90
C THR A 167 5.18 -10.10 2.33
N GLU A 168 4.92 -8.87 2.76
CA GLU A 168 5.69 -7.71 2.35
C GLU A 168 6.42 -7.10 3.55
N ARG A 169 7.67 -6.69 3.35
CA ARG A 169 8.52 -6.12 4.38
C ARG A 169 9.20 -4.88 3.82
N PHE A 170 8.98 -3.74 4.47
CA PHE A 170 9.52 -2.47 4.02
C PHE A 170 10.15 -1.71 5.18
N GLN A 171 11.22 -0.99 4.91
CA GLN A 171 11.70 0.04 5.84
C GLN A 171 10.80 1.28 5.80
N SER A 172 10.26 1.61 4.61
CA SER A 172 9.32 2.70 4.38
C SER A 172 8.35 2.31 3.27
N HIS A 173 7.08 2.69 3.41
CA HIS A 173 6.03 2.43 2.43
C HIS A 173 5.18 3.70 2.24
N THR A 174 4.89 4.04 1.00
CA THR A 174 3.97 5.13 0.65
C THR A 174 3.09 4.64 -0.49
N ARG A 175 1.79 4.86 -0.34
CA ARG A 175 0.78 4.52 -1.34
C ARG A 175 -0.06 5.76 -1.61
N THR A 176 -0.11 6.17 -2.86
CA THR A 176 -1.00 7.21 -3.36
C THR A 176 -1.99 6.56 -4.30
N VAL A 177 -3.27 6.86 -4.10
CA VAL A 177 -4.38 6.37 -4.93
C VAL A 177 -5.17 7.60 -5.32
N ASP A 178 -5.25 7.87 -6.63
CA ASP A 178 -5.86 9.10 -7.14
C ASP A 178 -7.39 9.05 -7.13
N ASP A 179 -7.96 7.84 -7.07
CA ASP A 179 -9.40 7.61 -7.04
C ASP A 179 -9.80 6.79 -5.81
N HIS A 180 -10.30 5.56 -5.98
CA HIS A 180 -10.83 4.74 -4.88
C HIS A 180 -9.85 3.66 -4.39
N SER A 181 -9.81 3.47 -3.07
CA SER A 181 -9.10 2.36 -2.43
C SER A 181 -10.05 1.57 -1.54
N THR A 182 -10.26 0.31 -1.88
CA THR A 182 -11.08 -0.62 -1.11
C THR A 182 -10.21 -1.75 -0.56
N GLU A 183 -10.47 -2.16 0.67
CA GLU A 183 -9.85 -3.33 1.28
C GLU A 183 -10.93 -4.16 1.97
N SER A 184 -11.11 -5.39 1.51
CA SER A 184 -12.10 -6.32 2.03
C SER A 184 -11.36 -7.47 2.72
N VAL A 185 -11.60 -7.64 4.02
CA VAL A 185 -10.97 -8.68 4.83
C VAL A 185 -12.06 -9.58 5.39
N GLY A 186 -12.10 -10.84 4.94
CA GLY A 186 -13.11 -11.80 5.41
C GLY A 186 -12.88 -12.31 6.84
N GLY A 187 -11.64 -12.19 7.32
CA GLY A 187 -11.26 -12.50 8.71
C GLY A 187 -11.07 -11.23 9.54
N ILE A 188 -9.94 -11.11 10.21
CA ILE A 188 -9.61 -9.98 11.08
C ILE A 188 -8.60 -9.07 10.38
N LYS A 189 -8.85 -7.76 10.41
CA LYS A 189 -7.88 -6.74 10.02
C LYS A 189 -7.29 -6.08 11.26
N THR A 190 -5.98 -6.20 11.43
CA THR A 190 -5.23 -5.56 12.51
C THR A 190 -4.32 -4.48 11.94
N ILE A 191 -4.37 -3.27 12.52
CA ILE A 191 -3.47 -2.16 12.17
C ILE A 191 -2.80 -1.69 13.46
N GLU A 192 -1.48 -1.81 13.52
CA GLU A 192 -0.68 -1.43 14.69
C GLU A 192 0.33 -0.35 14.31
N ALA A 193 0.45 0.68 15.17
CA ALA A 193 1.44 1.72 15.03
C ALA A 193 2.03 2.06 16.41
N LEU A 194 3.33 1.82 16.59
CA LEU A 194 4.03 2.12 17.86
C LEU A 194 4.13 3.62 18.14
N GLY A 195 4.22 4.44 17.08
CA GLY A 195 4.31 5.89 17.19
C GLY A 195 2.94 6.56 17.29
N ALA A 196 2.23 6.65 16.17
CA ALA A 196 0.90 7.25 16.10
C ALA A 196 0.09 6.67 14.95
N LEU A 197 -1.23 6.52 15.17
CA LEU A 197 -2.22 6.28 14.12
C LEU A 197 -2.92 7.59 13.81
N LYS A 198 -2.96 7.99 12.53
CA LYS A 198 -3.67 9.20 12.08
C LYS A 198 -4.69 8.82 11.01
N LEU A 199 -5.97 9.10 11.29
CA LEU A 199 -7.07 8.92 10.37
C LEU A 199 -7.68 10.30 10.11
N LEU A 200 -7.47 10.82 8.90
CA LEU A 200 -7.88 12.17 8.51
C LEU A 200 -8.82 12.07 7.33
N SER A 201 -9.97 12.76 7.40
CA SER A 201 -10.90 12.91 6.29
C SER A 201 -11.18 14.40 6.09
N GLY A 202 -11.13 14.85 4.83
CA GLY A 202 -11.60 16.19 4.45
C GLY A 202 -13.12 16.27 4.28
N GLY A 203 -13.81 15.12 4.32
CA GLY A 203 -15.26 15.00 4.23
C GLY A 203 -15.83 14.26 5.44
N SER A 204 -16.66 13.25 5.20
CA SER A 204 -17.19 12.39 6.26
C SER A 204 -16.20 11.30 6.67
N ALA A 205 -16.30 10.85 7.91
CA ALA A 205 -15.66 9.64 8.41
C ALA A 205 -16.71 8.84 9.19
N SER A 206 -16.88 7.56 8.84
CA SER A 206 -17.83 6.66 9.49
C SER A 206 -17.08 5.49 10.11
N LEU A 207 -17.28 5.28 11.41
CA LEU A 207 -16.79 4.12 12.15
C LEU A 207 -17.99 3.44 12.79
N ALA A 208 -18.24 2.19 12.41
CA ALA A 208 -19.38 1.43 12.85
C ALA A 208 -18.98 -0.03 13.10
N ALA A 209 -19.61 -0.63 14.11
CA ALA A 209 -19.53 -2.05 14.43
C ALA A 209 -20.96 -2.57 14.60
N VAL A 210 -21.19 -3.84 14.22
CA VAL A 210 -22.48 -4.52 14.44
C VAL A 210 -22.64 -4.91 15.91
N ASP A 211 -21.54 -5.29 16.53
CA ASP A 211 -21.44 -5.64 17.95
C ASP A 211 -20.78 -4.47 18.70
N ASP A 212 -19.73 -4.72 19.47
CA ASP A 212 -19.09 -3.68 20.28
C ASP A 212 -18.14 -2.76 19.50
N LEU A 213 -18.23 -1.45 19.79
CA LEU A 213 -17.23 -0.45 19.43
C LEU A 213 -16.50 0.03 20.69
N HIS A 214 -15.22 -0.34 20.83
CA HIS A 214 -14.39 0.09 21.96
C HIS A 214 -13.49 1.28 21.61
N GLN A 215 -13.53 2.32 22.45
CA GLN A 215 -12.60 3.45 22.39
C GLN A 215 -11.99 3.67 23.78
N ALA A 216 -10.69 3.43 23.92
CA ALA A 216 -9.97 3.56 25.19
C ALA A 216 -8.66 4.32 24.98
N THR A 217 -8.29 5.14 25.97
CA THR A 217 -7.00 5.86 25.98
C THR A 217 -6.38 5.78 27.37
N GLY A 218 -5.05 5.75 27.45
CA GLY A 218 -4.34 5.74 28.74
C GLY A 218 -4.14 7.13 29.36
N ARG A 219 -4.50 8.20 28.65
CA ARG A 219 -4.44 9.59 29.12
C ARG A 219 -5.75 10.30 28.80
N ASP A 220 -5.76 11.17 27.79
CA ASP A 220 -6.89 12.02 27.47
C ASP A 220 -7.64 11.53 26.22
N LEU A 221 -8.97 11.45 26.32
CA LEU A 221 -9.86 11.39 25.17
C LEU A 221 -10.46 12.78 24.96
N ASN A 222 -10.06 13.43 23.87
CA ASN A 222 -10.56 14.74 23.50
C ASN A 222 -11.60 14.61 22.38
N LEU A 223 -12.85 14.96 22.67
CA LEU A 223 -13.94 15.04 21.70
C LEU A 223 -14.35 16.50 21.51
N VAL A 224 -14.18 17.01 20.29
CA VAL A 224 -14.53 18.39 19.94
C VAL A 224 -15.53 18.37 18.80
N VAL A 225 -16.67 19.03 19.00
CA VAL A 225 -17.78 19.08 18.03
C VAL A 225 -18.17 20.54 17.80
N GLY A 226 -18.07 21.01 16.55
CA GLY A 226 -18.26 22.42 16.22
C GLY A 226 -19.72 22.90 16.15
N GLN A 227 -20.69 21.98 16.05
CA GLN A 227 -22.11 22.34 15.95
C GLN A 227 -22.98 21.56 16.94
N LYS A 228 -23.20 20.26 16.67
CA LYS A 228 -24.13 19.44 17.45
C LYS A 228 -23.52 18.08 17.76
N TYR A 229 -23.42 17.76 19.04
CA TYR A 229 -23.13 16.40 19.50
C TYR A 229 -24.44 15.68 19.78
N ASN A 230 -24.71 14.59 19.04
CA ASN A 230 -25.86 13.72 19.27
C ASN A 230 -25.36 12.38 19.82
N ALA A 231 -25.84 12.00 20.99
CA ALA A 231 -25.67 10.67 21.56
C ALA A 231 -27.05 10.08 21.81
N THR A 232 -27.32 8.92 21.21
CA THR A 232 -28.56 8.16 21.42
C THR A 232 -28.18 6.82 22.01
N VAL A 233 -28.80 6.47 23.14
CA VAL A 233 -28.57 5.20 23.83
C VAL A 233 -29.92 4.49 23.95
N GLY A 234 -29.98 3.25 23.46
CA GLY A 234 -31.22 2.45 23.49
C GLY A 234 -31.51 1.82 24.86
N GLY A 235 -30.46 1.58 25.66
CA GLY A 235 -30.53 1.13 27.04
C GLY A 235 -30.04 2.20 28.01
N ASP A 236 -29.18 1.81 28.95
CA ASP A 236 -28.65 2.69 29.98
C ASP A 236 -27.40 3.45 29.53
N MET A 237 -27.31 4.73 29.91
CA MET A 237 -26.09 5.53 29.78
C MET A 237 -25.42 5.65 31.15
N GLU A 238 -24.27 5.01 31.31
CA GLU A 238 -23.49 5.08 32.56
C GLU A 238 -22.30 6.03 32.43
N GLU A 239 -22.28 7.07 33.26
CA GLU A 239 -21.13 7.99 33.38
C GLU A 239 -20.51 7.85 34.78
N ARG A 240 -19.26 7.38 34.88
CA ARG A 240 -18.51 7.34 36.15
C ARG A 240 -17.42 8.41 36.17
N ILE A 241 -17.68 9.51 36.88
CA ILE A 241 -16.72 10.60 37.05
C ILE A 241 -16.13 10.53 38.46
N GLN A 242 -14.84 10.16 38.58
CA GLN A 242 -14.14 10.15 39.88
C GLN A 242 -13.74 11.56 40.34
N GLY A 243 -13.43 12.43 39.38
CA GLY A 243 -13.10 13.83 39.62
C GLY A 243 -14.32 14.74 39.51
N LEU A 244 -14.15 15.88 38.84
CA LEU A 244 -15.21 16.85 38.63
C LEU A 244 -15.97 16.60 37.33
N ARG A 245 -17.29 16.51 37.42
CA ARG A 245 -18.17 16.70 36.25
C ARG A 245 -18.51 18.18 36.14
N ARG A 246 -18.00 18.86 35.09
CA ARG A 246 -18.34 20.26 34.78
C ARG A 246 -19.22 20.32 33.54
N SER A 247 -20.49 20.69 33.71
CA SER A 247 -21.44 20.93 32.62
C SER A 247 -21.82 22.40 32.64
N VAL A 248 -21.48 23.15 31.59
CA VAL A 248 -21.77 24.58 31.47
C VAL A 248 -22.50 24.80 30.16
N ALA A 249 -23.71 25.33 30.24
CA ALA A 249 -24.49 25.75 29.09
C ALA A 249 -24.61 27.28 29.09
N GLU A 250 -24.43 27.92 27.94
CA GLU A 250 -24.54 29.38 27.82
C GLU A 250 -26.00 29.86 27.86
N VAL A 251 -26.91 29.11 27.22
CA VAL A 251 -28.31 29.51 27.08
C VAL A 251 -29.20 28.81 28.11
N SER A 252 -29.21 27.48 28.13
CA SER A 252 -30.04 26.72 29.06
C SER A 252 -29.57 25.27 29.20
N GLN A 253 -29.89 24.66 30.33
CA GLN A 253 -29.72 23.23 30.57
C GLN A 253 -31.11 22.61 30.79
N ARG A 254 -31.40 21.54 30.04
CA ARG A 254 -32.66 20.82 30.12
C ARG A 254 -32.41 19.36 30.50
N LEU A 255 -32.83 18.99 31.70
CA LEU A 255 -32.82 17.62 32.21
C LEU A 255 -34.28 17.18 32.38
N VAL A 256 -34.69 16.13 31.66
CA VAL A 256 -36.08 15.65 31.67
C VAL A 256 -36.07 14.15 31.86
N ALA A 257 -36.68 13.70 32.94
CA ALA A 257 -36.94 12.30 33.23
C ALA A 257 -38.28 12.19 33.98
N PRO A 258 -38.99 11.05 33.88
CA PRO A 258 -40.18 10.80 34.70
C PRO A 258 -39.88 10.90 36.20
N LYS A 259 -38.67 10.51 36.60
CA LYS A 259 -38.17 10.55 37.97
C LYS A 259 -36.72 11.04 37.97
N THR A 260 -36.39 11.93 38.90
CA THR A 260 -35.06 12.54 39.03
C THR A 260 -34.55 12.42 40.45
N TRP A 261 -33.27 12.03 40.58
CA TRP A 261 -32.50 12.14 41.80
C TRP A 261 -31.43 13.22 41.61
N LEU A 262 -31.39 14.19 42.52
CA LEU A 262 -30.38 15.25 42.50
C LEU A 262 -29.78 15.38 43.90
N GLY A 263 -28.56 14.91 44.08
CA GLY A 263 -27.85 15.02 45.36
C GLY A 263 -26.90 13.84 45.59
N SER A 264 -26.77 13.44 46.85
CA SER A 264 -25.94 12.29 47.28
C SER A 264 -26.79 11.03 47.41
N GLU A 265 -26.20 9.86 47.66
CA GLU A 265 -26.95 8.61 47.90
C GLU A 265 -27.97 8.73 49.04
N GLY A 266 -27.65 9.48 50.10
CA GLY A 266 -28.54 9.66 51.25
C GLY A 266 -29.45 10.89 51.20
N VAL A 267 -29.24 11.81 50.25
CA VAL A 267 -29.96 13.10 50.21
C VAL A 267 -30.33 13.46 48.78
N ASN A 268 -31.64 13.45 48.49
CA ASN A 268 -32.22 13.98 47.26
C ASN A 268 -32.78 15.39 47.51
N VAL A 269 -32.23 16.40 46.84
CA VAL A 269 -32.67 17.80 46.94
C VAL A 269 -34.14 17.95 46.57
N LEU A 270 -34.66 17.17 45.62
CA LEU A 270 -36.08 17.23 45.25
C LEU A 270 -36.98 16.69 46.36
N GLN A 271 -36.53 15.67 47.10
CA GLN A 271 -37.23 15.18 48.28
C GLN A 271 -37.23 16.22 49.40
N VAL A 272 -36.08 16.87 49.65
CA VAL A 272 -36.01 17.98 50.63
C VAL A 272 -36.99 19.10 50.28
N LEU A 273 -37.14 19.43 48.99
CA LEU A 273 -38.13 20.42 48.54
C LEU A 273 -39.58 19.93 48.76
N CYS A 274 -39.85 18.63 48.56
CA CYS A 274 -41.16 18.05 48.88
C CYS A 274 -41.46 18.15 50.38
N ASP A 275 -40.51 17.79 51.24
CA ASP A 275 -40.65 17.84 52.70
C ASP A 275 -40.84 19.28 53.19
N LEU A 276 -40.17 20.25 52.55
CA LEU A 276 -40.35 21.67 52.81
C LEU A 276 -41.77 22.13 52.43
N LEU A 277 -42.29 21.73 51.27
CA LEU A 277 -43.66 22.06 50.87
C LEU A 277 -44.69 21.46 51.85
N ASP A 278 -44.48 20.21 52.28
CA ASP A 278 -45.33 19.58 53.29
C ASP A 278 -45.25 20.28 54.66
N LEU A 279 -44.07 20.79 55.04
CA LEU A 279 -43.91 21.61 56.24
C LEU A 279 -44.66 22.94 56.14
N VAL A 280 -44.55 23.65 55.00
CA VAL A 280 -45.25 24.92 54.75
C VAL A 280 -46.77 24.72 54.72
N GLN A 281 -47.25 23.62 54.14
CA GLN A 281 -48.67 23.27 54.17
C GLN A 281 -49.17 23.12 55.61
N ARG A 282 -48.43 22.36 56.44
CA ARG A 282 -48.78 22.17 57.86
C ARG A 282 -48.76 23.47 58.64
N MET A 283 -47.78 24.34 58.38
CA MET A 283 -47.71 25.66 58.99
C MET A 283 -48.93 26.52 58.64
N ASN A 284 -49.38 26.52 57.38
CA ASN A 284 -50.57 27.25 56.97
C ASN A 284 -51.84 26.74 57.69
N VAL A 285 -51.99 25.43 57.86
CA VAL A 285 -53.12 24.87 58.62
C VAL A 285 -53.06 25.31 60.08
N GLN A 286 -51.89 25.21 60.73
CA GLN A 286 -51.70 25.65 62.11
C GLN A 286 -51.99 27.15 62.31
N LEU A 287 -51.59 27.99 61.36
CA LEU A 287 -51.86 29.43 61.39
C LEU A 287 -53.35 29.74 61.19
N ALA A 288 -54.04 29.00 60.33
CA ALA A 288 -55.48 29.16 60.10
C ALA A 288 -56.31 28.87 61.37
N GLU A 289 -55.81 27.98 62.24
CA GLU A 289 -56.49 27.51 63.45
C GLU A 289 -55.95 28.15 64.74
N HIS A 290 -54.94 29.02 64.64
CA HIS A 290 -54.25 29.59 65.79
C HIS A 290 -55.14 30.58 66.58
N VAL A 291 -55.22 30.44 67.92
CA VAL A 291 -55.99 31.31 68.81
C VAL A 291 -55.20 31.74 70.07
N HIS A 292 -55.56 32.87 70.68
CA HIS A 292 -55.00 33.33 71.97
C HIS A 292 -56.03 33.19 73.10
N GLY A 293 -56.20 31.97 73.64
CA GLY A 293 -57.24 31.69 74.64
C GLY A 293 -58.64 31.59 74.01
N PRO A 294 -59.72 32.02 74.67
CA PRO A 294 -61.09 31.90 74.16
C PRO A 294 -61.43 33.02 73.17
N THR A 295 -60.62 33.20 72.14
CA THR A 295 -60.85 34.18 71.05
C THR A 295 -61.27 33.45 69.77
N PRO A 296 -61.99 34.12 68.84
CA PRO A 296 -62.20 33.58 67.49
C PRO A 296 -60.88 33.31 66.77
N VAL A 297 -60.92 32.43 65.77
CA VAL A 297 -59.81 32.23 64.82
C VAL A 297 -59.41 33.54 64.13
N PRO A 298 -58.19 33.64 63.56
CA PRO A 298 -57.73 34.86 62.93
C PRO A 298 -58.66 35.26 61.78
N SER A 299 -58.86 36.56 61.58
CA SER A 299 -59.72 37.08 60.50
C SER A 299 -59.22 36.73 59.09
N ASN A 300 -57.96 36.29 58.97
CA ASN A 300 -57.32 35.80 57.74
C ASN A 300 -57.23 34.27 57.65
N SER A 301 -57.92 33.51 58.52
CA SER A 301 -57.91 32.04 58.54
C SER A 301 -58.18 31.42 57.16
N GLY A 302 -59.23 31.86 56.45
CA GLY A 302 -59.56 31.34 55.12
C GLY A 302 -58.47 31.57 54.06
N ALA A 303 -57.66 32.63 54.20
CA ALA A 303 -56.53 32.89 53.31
C ALA A 303 -55.38 31.89 53.55
N PHE A 304 -55.11 31.54 54.82
CA PHE A 304 -54.14 30.50 55.17
C PHE A 304 -54.59 29.11 54.72
N THR A 305 -55.87 28.75 54.89
CA THR A 305 -56.41 27.48 54.38
C THR A 305 -56.25 27.37 52.86
N SER A 306 -56.60 28.43 52.13
CA SER A 306 -56.44 28.50 50.68
C SER A 306 -54.97 28.35 50.26
N SER A 307 -54.06 29.00 51.00
CA SER A 307 -52.61 28.89 50.76
C SER A 307 -52.09 27.46 51.01
N GLY A 308 -52.59 26.78 52.05
CA GLY A 308 -52.26 25.37 52.33
C GLY A 308 -52.64 24.44 51.17
N VAL A 309 -53.84 24.62 50.61
CA VAL A 309 -54.32 23.84 49.44
C VAL A 309 -53.45 24.07 48.21
N GLU A 310 -53.02 25.31 47.94
CA GLU A 310 -52.14 25.59 46.81
C GLU A 310 -50.75 24.95 46.99
N VAL A 311 -50.19 24.97 48.20
CA VAL A 311 -48.91 24.31 48.52
C VAL A 311 -49.02 22.79 48.36
N GLU A 312 -50.13 22.19 48.79
CA GLU A 312 -50.40 20.76 48.60
C GLU A 312 -50.39 20.35 47.12
N LYS A 313 -51.03 21.15 46.25
CA LYS A 313 -51.01 20.92 44.79
C LYS A 313 -49.60 21.02 44.21
N MET A 314 -48.76 21.94 44.70
CA MET A 314 -47.36 22.05 44.28
C MET A 314 -46.54 20.84 44.74
N ALA A 315 -46.72 20.41 45.98
CA ALA A 315 -46.07 19.22 46.53
C ALA A 315 -46.43 17.98 45.71
N ALA A 316 -47.70 17.80 45.36
CA ALA A 316 -48.16 16.69 44.53
C ALA A 316 -47.46 16.66 43.16
N LYS A 317 -47.29 17.81 42.50
CA LYS A 317 -46.57 17.91 41.22
C LYS A 317 -45.09 17.58 41.35
N LEU A 318 -44.42 18.06 42.41
CA LEU A 318 -42.99 17.80 42.61
C LEU A 318 -42.72 16.33 42.98
N LYS A 319 -43.58 15.73 43.82
CA LYS A 319 -43.52 14.31 44.18
C LYS A 319 -43.65 13.39 42.96
N GLN A 320 -44.38 13.80 41.92
CA GLN A 320 -44.49 13.02 40.68
C GLN A 320 -43.14 12.85 39.97
N VAL A 321 -42.25 13.85 40.02
CA VAL A 321 -40.94 13.82 39.33
C VAL A 321 -39.75 13.51 40.24
N THR A 322 -39.98 13.40 41.55
CA THR A 322 -38.94 13.04 42.53
C THR A 322 -38.78 11.52 42.58
N LEU A 323 -37.55 11.04 42.36
CA LEU A 323 -37.18 9.64 42.58
C LEU A 323 -37.18 9.31 44.07
#